data_AF-A0AAN7IKP3-F1
#
_entry.id   AF-A0AAN7IKP3-F1
#
_cell.length_a   1.000
_cell.length_b   1.000
_cell.length_c   1.000
_cell.angle_alpha   90.00
_cell.angle_beta   90.00
_cell.angle_gamma   90.00
#
_symmetry.space_group_name_H-M   'P 1'
#
loop_
_entity.id
_entity.type
_entity.pdbx_description
1 polymer ?
#
loop_
_entity_poly.entity_id
_entity_poly.type
_entity_poly.pdbx_seq_one_letter_code
_entity_poly.pdbx_strand_id
1 'polypeptide(L)'
;MEKKRVSLEGKKVIMVPYMEAHVPKYHEWMQDPALLQATASEPLTLQQEFQMQLTWTQDPNKQTFIVLDREMVVGEFIHGDPHVEAMVGDVNLYMNNFDDPNMAEIEIMIAEPKSIVVGKDLERNLSC
;
A
#
# COMPACT_ATOMS: atom_id res chain seq x y z
N MET A 1 20.19 0.82 9.84
CA MET A 1 19.99 -0.28 8.87
C MET A 1 19.11 0.28 7.77
N GLU A 2 19.55 0.21 6.53
CA GLU A 2 18.80 0.74 5.38
C GLU A 2 17.68 -0.26 5.03
N LYS A 3 16.42 0.20 4.99
CA LYS A 3 15.30 -0.66 4.60
C LYS A 3 15.49 -1.07 3.13
N LYS A 4 15.62 -2.37 2.91
CA LYS A 4 15.69 -2.93 1.56
C LYS A 4 14.31 -2.74 0.90
N ARG A 5 14.22 -1.85 -0.08
CA ARG A 5 13.01 -1.57 -0.85
C ARG A 5 12.77 -2.70 -1.86
N VAL A 6 12.21 -3.81 -1.39
CA VAL A 6 11.92 -4.99 -2.20
C VAL A 6 10.45 -4.97 -2.60
N SER A 7 10.15 -5.23 -3.88
CA SER A 7 8.77 -5.49 -4.32
C SER A 7 8.46 -6.98 -4.21
N LEU A 8 7.20 -7.31 -3.97
CA LEU A 8 6.72 -8.68 -3.86
C LEU A 8 5.81 -9.00 -5.04
N GLU A 9 6.12 -10.06 -5.77
CA GLU A 9 5.35 -10.48 -6.93
C GLU A 9 4.46 -11.69 -6.62
N GLY A 10 3.16 -11.50 -6.81
CA GLY A 10 2.17 -12.56 -6.85
C GLY A 10 1.66 -12.80 -8.26
N LYS A 11 0.79 -13.82 -8.39
CA LYS A 11 0.19 -14.20 -9.69
C LYS A 11 -0.72 -13.12 -10.27
N LYS A 12 -1.50 -12.45 -9.41
CA LYS A 12 -2.47 -11.41 -9.79
C LYS A 12 -2.10 -10.01 -9.29
N VAL A 13 -1.20 -9.95 -8.32
CA VAL A 13 -0.86 -8.73 -7.59
C VAL A 13 0.63 -8.54 -7.58
N ILE A 14 1.08 -7.30 -7.67
CA ILE A 14 2.43 -6.91 -7.33
C ILE A 14 2.34 -5.88 -6.20
N MET A 15 3.16 -6.03 -5.15
CA MET A 15 3.26 -5.06 -4.07
C MET A 15 4.59 -4.33 -4.19
N VAL A 16 4.55 -3.01 -4.36
CA VAL A 16 5.75 -2.17 -4.45
C VAL A 16 5.87 -1.30 -3.19
N PRO A 17 7.07 -0.95 -2.73
CA PRO A 17 7.23 -0.01 -1.61
C PRO A 17 6.49 1.31 -1.88
N TYR A 18 5.91 1.93 -0.86
CA TYR A 18 5.26 3.24 -1.03
C TYR A 18 6.29 4.33 -1.35
N MET A 19 6.18 4.94 -2.54
CA MET A 19 7.10 5.96 -3.06
C MET A 19 6.39 7.31 -3.19
N GLU A 20 7.18 8.37 -3.25
CA GLU A 20 6.70 9.74 -3.47
C GLU A 20 5.79 9.87 -4.72
N ALA A 21 6.12 9.15 -5.79
CA ALA A 21 5.34 9.15 -7.04
C ALA A 21 3.89 8.64 -6.89
N HIS A 22 3.60 7.87 -5.84
CA HIS A 22 2.25 7.35 -5.56
C HIS A 22 1.36 8.37 -4.84
N VAL A 23 1.96 9.37 -4.18
CA VAL A 23 1.24 10.33 -3.31
C VAL A 23 0.10 11.05 -4.03
N PRO A 24 0.24 11.55 -5.28
CA PRO A 24 -0.86 12.23 -5.95
C PRO A 24 -2.09 11.35 -6.15
N LYS A 25 -1.91 10.10 -6.62
CA LYS A 25 -3.02 9.16 -6.82
C LYS A 25 -3.61 8.68 -5.49
N TYR A 26 -2.76 8.46 -4.48
CA TYR A 26 -3.23 8.12 -3.14
C TYR A 26 -4.07 9.26 -2.53
N HIS A 27 -3.65 10.51 -2.71
CA HIS A 27 -4.40 11.68 -2.26
C HIS A 27 -5.78 11.78 -2.93
N GLU A 28 -5.88 11.45 -4.23
CA GLU A 28 -7.16 11.36 -4.94
C GLU A 28 -8.10 10.33 -4.29
N TRP A 29 -7.59 9.14 -3.93
CA TRP A 29 -8.38 8.15 -3.19
C TRP A 29 -8.82 8.66 -1.82
N MET A 30 -7.94 9.35 -1.09
CA MET A 30 -8.27 9.95 0.21
C MET A 30 -9.19 11.18 0.11
N GLN A 31 -9.68 11.55 -1.08
CA GLN A 31 -10.81 12.48 -1.22
C GLN A 31 -12.18 11.77 -1.14
N ASP A 32 -12.24 10.44 -1.21
CA ASP A 32 -13.49 9.69 -1.10
C ASP A 32 -13.90 9.53 0.39
N PRO A 33 -15.05 10.09 0.82
CA PRO A 33 -15.52 9.97 2.19
C PRO A 33 -15.75 8.52 2.65
N ALA A 34 -16.11 7.61 1.73
CA ALA A 34 -16.32 6.21 2.07
C ALA A 34 -14.99 5.51 2.40
N LEU A 35 -13.91 5.83 1.67
CA LEU A 35 -12.58 5.32 1.96
C LEU A 35 -12.05 5.89 3.28
N LEU A 36 -12.15 7.21 3.48
CA LEU A 36 -11.76 7.86 4.73
C LEU A 36 -12.48 7.23 5.94
N GLN A 37 -13.79 7.00 5.84
CA GLN A 37 -14.55 6.36 6.89
C GLN A 37 -14.11 4.91 7.14
N ALA A 38 -13.86 4.13 6.08
CA ALA A 38 -13.45 2.73 6.19
C ALA A 38 -12.06 2.57 6.81
N THR A 39 -11.15 3.50 6.55
CA THR A 39 -9.79 3.51 7.11
C THR A 39 -9.67 4.31 8.40
N ALA A 40 -10.76 4.90 8.89
CA ALA A 40 -10.78 5.86 10.00
C ALA A 40 -9.75 7.00 9.83
N SER A 41 -9.56 7.45 8.58
CA SER A 41 -8.63 8.53 8.21
C SER A 41 -9.34 9.88 8.16
N GLU A 42 -8.59 10.94 8.43
CA GLU A 42 -9.02 12.31 8.21
C GLU A 42 -8.48 12.82 6.86
N PRO A 43 -9.20 13.69 6.15
CA PRO A 43 -8.71 14.26 4.89
C PRO A 43 -7.49 15.15 5.15
N LEU A 44 -6.45 14.94 4.35
CA LEU A 44 -5.23 15.72 4.39
C LEU A 44 -5.07 16.54 3.10
N THR A 45 -4.35 17.65 3.18
CA THR A 45 -3.85 18.36 2.00
C THR A 45 -2.77 17.53 1.30
N LEU A 46 -2.60 17.71 -0.01
CA LEU A 46 -1.54 17.01 -0.77
C LEU A 46 -0.14 17.18 -0.14
N GLN A 47 0.19 18.35 0.38
CA GLN A 47 1.47 18.58 1.07
C GLN A 47 1.61 17.76 2.36
N GLN A 48 0.52 17.61 3.12
CA GLN A 48 0.50 16.77 4.31
C GLN A 48 0.64 15.29 3.95
N GLU A 49 0.06 14.83 2.83
CA GLU A 49 0.25 13.46 2.33
C GLU A 49 1.71 13.16 2.00
N PHE A 50 2.42 14.09 1.36
CA PHE A 50 3.87 13.95 1.15
C PHE A 50 4.63 13.83 2.48
N GLN A 51 4.26 14.64 3.49
CA GLN A 51 4.88 14.56 4.80
C GLN A 51 4.58 13.22 5.50
N MET A 52 3.36 12.70 5.38
CA MET A 52 2.94 11.41 5.93
C MET A 52 3.63 10.24 5.24
N GLN A 53 3.80 10.30 3.91
CA GLN A 53 4.55 9.30 3.16
C GLN A 53 5.98 9.18 3.67
N LEU A 54 6.64 10.31 3.96
CA LEU A 54 7.99 10.32 4.52
C LEU A 54 8.04 9.71 5.93
N THR A 55 7.09 10.06 6.82
CA THR A 55 7.08 9.50 8.18
C THR A 55 6.84 8.00 8.16
N TRP A 56 5.90 7.51 7.34
CA TRP A 56 5.60 6.08 7.24
C TRP A 56 6.74 5.27 6.63
N THR A 57 7.41 5.80 5.61
CA THR A 57 8.53 5.09 4.99
C THR A 57 9.79 5.04 5.88
N GLN A 58 9.98 6.03 6.75
CA GLN A 58 11.10 6.10 7.68
C GLN A 58 10.88 5.36 9.00
N ASP A 59 9.63 5.03 9.34
CA ASP A 59 9.30 4.28 10.55
C ASP A 59 9.87 2.85 10.49
N PRO A 60 10.76 2.44 11.42
CA PRO A 60 11.36 1.10 11.41
C PRO A 60 10.35 -0.02 11.69
N ASN A 61 9.22 0.28 12.34
CA ASN A 61 8.22 -0.68 12.76
C ASN A 61 7.01 -0.74 11.80
N LYS A 62 6.91 0.19 10.84
CA LYS A 62 5.86 0.20 9.83
C LYS A 62 6.42 -0.12 8.45
N GLN A 63 5.72 -0.90 7.64
CA GLN A 63 6.06 -1.08 6.23
C GLN A 63 4.80 -0.94 5.37
N THR A 64 4.77 0.09 4.53
CA THR A 64 3.68 0.33 3.59
C THR A 64 4.06 -0.13 2.18
N PHE A 65 3.17 -0.86 1.55
CA PHE A 65 3.23 -1.25 0.15
C PHE A 65 2.03 -0.70 -0.60
N ILE A 66 2.25 -0.29 -1.84
CA ILE A 66 1.16 -0.05 -2.79
C ILE A 66 0.88 -1.34 -3.54
N VAL A 67 -0.40 -1.68 -3.63
CA VAL A 67 -0.92 -2.83 -4.34
C VAL A 67 -1.14 -2.44 -5.80
N LEU A 68 -0.53 -3.18 -6.70
CA LEU A 68 -0.71 -3.08 -8.14
C LEU A 68 -1.52 -4.27 -8.65
N ASP A 69 -2.44 -4.02 -9.57
CA ASP A 69 -3.02 -5.08 -10.38
C ASP A 69 -2.05 -5.46 -11.50
N ARG A 70 -1.65 -6.74 -11.53
CA ARG A 70 -0.67 -7.24 -12.50
C ARG A 70 -1.16 -7.10 -13.94
N GLU A 71 -2.48 -7.16 -14.18
CA GLU A 71 -3.03 -7.03 -15.54
C GLU A 71 -3.02 -5.57 -16.05
N MET A 72 -2.89 -4.59 -15.15
CA MET A 72 -2.84 -3.17 -15.50
C MET A 72 -1.41 -2.63 -15.66
N VAL A 73 -0.39 -3.40 -15.29
CA VAL A 73 1.01 -3.04 -15.50
C VAL A 73 1.32 -3.02 -16.99
N VAL A 74 1.78 -1.88 -17.50
CA VAL A 74 2.12 -1.72 -18.92
C VAL A 74 3.58 -2.07 -19.14
N GLY A 75 3.84 -3.09 -19.96
CA GLY A 75 5.20 -3.54 -20.29
C GLY A 75 5.75 -4.56 -19.30
N GLU A 76 7.08 -4.64 -19.19
CA GLU A 76 7.74 -5.49 -18.19
C GLU A 76 7.77 -4.80 -16.83
N PHE A 77 7.49 -5.55 -15.77
CA PHE A 77 7.61 -5.04 -14.40
C PHE A 77 9.09 -4.95 -14.00
N ILE A 78 9.52 -3.77 -13.54
CA ILE A 78 10.87 -3.51 -13.07
C ILE A 78 10.82 -3.13 -11.60
N HIS A 79 11.62 -3.81 -10.76
CA HIS A 79 11.70 -3.48 -9.35
C HIS A 79 12.21 -2.04 -9.13
N GLY A 80 11.43 -1.27 -8.37
CA GLY A 80 11.72 0.14 -8.10
C GLY A 80 10.89 1.10 -8.93
N ASP A 81 10.22 0.63 -9.98
CA ASP A 81 9.28 1.45 -10.74
C ASP A 81 7.94 1.56 -10.01
N PRO A 82 7.30 2.75 -10.00
CA PRO A 82 6.10 2.99 -9.21
C PRO A 82 4.82 2.39 -9.83
N HIS A 83 4.73 2.32 -11.15
CA HIS A 83 3.54 1.84 -11.87
C HIS A 83 2.23 2.45 -11.38
N VAL A 84 2.17 3.79 -11.31
CA VAL A 84 1.02 4.57 -10.81
C VAL A 84 -0.28 4.17 -11.54
N GLU A 85 -0.20 3.86 -12.83
CA GLU A 85 -1.30 3.41 -13.67
C GLU A 85 -1.98 2.15 -13.14
N ALA A 86 -1.22 1.25 -12.49
CA ALA A 86 -1.69 -0.04 -12.02
C ALA A 86 -2.08 -0.05 -10.53
N MET A 87 -1.92 1.06 -9.81
CA MET A 87 -2.27 1.13 -8.38
C MET A 87 -3.76 0.87 -8.15
N VAL A 88 -4.06 0.00 -7.18
CA VAL A 88 -5.44 -0.37 -6.79
C VAL A 88 -5.71 -0.28 -5.29
N GLY A 89 -4.68 -0.14 -4.47
CA GLY A 89 -4.81 -0.06 -3.02
C GLY A 89 -3.46 -0.04 -2.33
N ASP A 90 -3.45 -0.32 -1.02
CA ASP A 90 -2.24 -0.40 -0.22
C ASP A 90 -2.35 -1.48 0.88
N VAL A 91 -1.19 -1.86 1.40
CA VAL A 91 -1.03 -2.77 2.54
C VAL A 91 -0.09 -2.10 3.53
N ASN A 92 -0.54 -1.91 4.77
CA ASN A 92 0.28 -1.46 5.88
C ASN A 92 0.58 -2.63 6.81
N LEU A 93 1.86 -2.87 7.07
CA LEU A 93 2.35 -3.84 8.04
C LEU A 93 2.87 -3.09 9.26
N TYR A 94 2.44 -3.49 10.45
CA TYR A 94 2.90 -2.91 11.72
C TYR A 94 3.53 -3.99 12.61
N MET A 95 4.81 -3.84 12.89
CA MET A 95 5.62 -4.70 13.75
C MET A 95 5.64 -4.13 15.17
N ASN A 96 4.45 -3.93 15.75
CA ASN A 96 4.26 -3.18 17.00
C ASN A 96 4.04 -4.08 18.23
N ASN A 97 4.15 -5.41 18.09
CA ASN A 97 4.00 -6.31 19.23
C ASN A 97 5.33 -6.46 19.99
N PHE A 98 5.42 -5.83 21.15
CA PHE A 98 6.59 -5.90 22.03
C PHE A 98 6.75 -7.25 22.73
N ASP A 99 5.66 -8.02 22.85
CA ASP A 99 5.65 -9.33 23.52
C ASP A 99 5.99 -10.48 22.54
N ASP A 100 5.72 -10.30 21.24
CA ASP A 100 6.13 -11.22 20.18
C ASP A 100 6.67 -10.47 18.95
N PRO A 101 8.01 -10.37 18.79
CA PRO A 101 8.63 -9.67 17.67
C PRO A 101 8.40 -10.35 16.30
N ASN A 102 7.82 -11.54 16.26
CA ASN A 102 7.46 -12.23 15.02
C ASN A 102 5.99 -11.97 14.60
N MET A 103 5.22 -11.25 15.41
CA MET A 103 3.84 -10.91 15.09
C MET A 103 3.77 -9.52 14.43
N ALA A 104 3.06 -9.44 13.30
CA ALA A 104 2.76 -8.20 12.62
C ALA A 104 1.25 -8.05 12.41
N GLU A 105 0.75 -6.84 12.57
CA GLU A 105 -0.61 -6.45 12.18
C GLU A 105 -0.60 -6.02 10.71
N ILE A 106 -1.63 -6.43 9.96
CA ILE A 106 -1.77 -6.14 8.53
C ILE A 106 -3.09 -5.40 8.33
N GLU A 107 -3.00 -4.19 7.77
CA GLU A 107 -4.16 -3.44 7.28
C GLU A 107 -4.12 -3.42 5.75
N ILE A 108 -5.26 -3.69 5.11
CA ILE A 108 -5.39 -3.74 3.65
C ILE A 108 -6.48 -2.77 3.23
N MET A 109 -6.19 -1.93 2.24
CA MET A 109 -7.15 -1.02 1.62
C MET A 109 -7.14 -1.25 0.11
N ILE A 110 -8.33 -1.33 -0.48
CA ILE A 110 -8.51 -1.42 -1.94
C ILE A 110 -9.40 -0.27 -2.37
N ALA A 111 -8.78 0.71 -3.02
CA ALA A 111 -9.44 1.94 -3.42
C ALA A 111 -10.21 1.77 -4.73
N GLU A 112 -9.74 0.90 -5.63
CA GLU A 112 -10.33 0.72 -6.95
C GLU A 112 -11.44 -0.35 -6.93
N PRO A 113 -12.73 0.01 -7.11
CA PRO A 113 -13.84 -0.94 -6.97
C PRO A 113 -13.79 -2.10 -7.97
N LYS A 114 -13.20 -1.87 -9.15
CA LYS A 114 -13.02 -2.89 -10.18
C LYS A 114 -12.04 -3.99 -9.75
N SER A 115 -11.22 -3.72 -8.75
CA SER A 115 -10.14 -4.58 -8.26
C SER A 115 -10.49 -5.26 -6.92
N ILE A 116 -11.75 -5.20 -6.47
CA ILE A 116 -12.22 -5.86 -5.24
C ILE A 116 -11.94 -7.38 -5.25
N VAL A 117 -12.02 -8.03 -6.41
CA VAL A 117 -11.72 -9.47 -6.53
C VAL A 117 -10.23 -9.74 -6.22
N VAL A 118 -9.35 -8.83 -6.66
CA VAL A 118 -7.92 -8.87 -6.38
C VAL A 118 -7.65 -8.67 -4.88
N GLY A 119 -8.36 -7.72 -4.26
CA GLY A 119 -8.34 -7.49 -2.81
C GLY A 119 -8.73 -8.70 -1.97
N LYS A 120 -9.85 -9.35 -2.32
CA LYS A 120 -10.33 -10.55 -1.62
C LYS A 120 -9.36 -11.73 -1.73
N ASP A 121 -8.66 -11.85 -2.86
CA ASP A 121 -7.62 -12.86 -3.02
C ASP A 121 -6.39 -12.55 -2.15
N LEU A 122 -6.03 -11.29 -1.94
CA LEU A 122 -4.96 -10.90 -1.01
C LEU A 122 -5.31 -11.29 0.44
N GLU A 123 -6.49 -10.90 0.93
CA GLU A 123 -6.93 -11.22 2.29
C GLU A 123 -6.93 -12.74 2.57
N ARG A 124 -7.39 -13.55 1.60
CA ARG A 124 -7.44 -15.01 1.72
C ARG A 124 -6.08 -15.69 1.74
N ASN A 125 -5.06 -15.09 1.14
CA ASN A 125 -3.71 -15.65 1.10
C ASN A 125 -2.85 -15.16 2.28
N LEU A 126 -3.26 -14.09 2.97
CA LEU A 126 -2.57 -13.53 4.14
C LEU A 126 -3.15 -14.02 5.48
N SER A 127 -4.36 -14.59 5.48
CA SER A 127 -4.92 -15.30 6.63
C SER A 127 -4.38 -16.74 6.65
N CYS A 128 -3.29 -16.95 7.41
CA CYS A 128 -2.80 -18.29 7.75
C CYS A 128 -3.68 -18.96 8.81
#